data_AF-A0A387BEH5-F1
#
_entry.id   AF-A0A387BEH5-F1
#
_cell.length_a   1.000
_cell.length_b   1.000
_cell.length_c   1.000
_cell.angle_alpha   90.00
_cell.angle_beta   90.00
_cell.angle_gamma   90.00
#
_symmetry.space_group_name_H-M   'P 1'
#
loop_
_entity.id
_entity.type
_entity.pdbx_description
1 polymer ?
#
loop_
_entity_poly.entity_id
_entity_poly.type
_entity_poly.pdbx_seq_one_letter_code
_entity_poly.pdbx_strand_id
1 'polypeptide(L)'
;MRITFYAADLDPATAQITLYRTVDGVRTTVRSGLRALALGGWTGVDWEAPLGPVTYQAAMVDAAGNALGDTAPLVAVIPSPRPDTAWISDPLDAGSAVKVTMVRGAGLAQSRPVQGSRLLLGTRVIALAGQRSLMTGLAMPFFTDTDAAREAVTRLITQTGGLVLIRTAAPHPLPRLLYAWASDPQPSSYRDPAGGYGITSWASTVDEISEVEGPPAIAAAPWQAYRDAFPTWEFMRAIYPVWLEAKKNPPQAGVVPTE
;
A
#
# COMPACT_ATOMS: atom_id res chain seq x y z
N MET A 1 5.40 -7.31 0.32
CA MET A 1 5.00 -7.11 1.74
C MET A 1 3.49 -6.91 1.79
N ARG A 2 2.75 -7.70 2.58
CA ARG A 2 1.28 -7.71 2.55
C ARG A 2 0.69 -8.20 3.86
N ILE A 3 -0.53 -7.78 4.19
CA ILE A 3 -1.36 -8.41 5.24
C ILE A 3 -2.54 -9.07 4.55
N THR A 4 -2.77 -10.35 4.84
CA THR A 4 -3.92 -11.11 4.32
C THR A 4 -4.97 -11.24 5.42
N PHE A 5 -6.23 -10.97 5.07
CA PHE A 5 -7.35 -10.99 5.97
C PHE A 5 -8.26 -12.18 5.70
N TYR A 6 -8.77 -12.73 6.78
CA TYR A 6 -9.77 -13.78 6.78
C TYR A 6 -10.86 -13.38 7.77
N ALA A 7 -12.00 -12.93 7.25
CA ALA A 7 -13.18 -12.63 8.04
C ALA A 7 -14.15 -13.81 7.91
N ALA A 8 -14.10 -14.73 8.87
CA ALA A 8 -15.01 -15.87 8.96
C ALA A 8 -16.23 -15.58 9.85
N ASP A 9 -16.05 -14.75 10.89
CA ASP A 9 -17.08 -14.42 11.88
C ASP A 9 -17.80 -13.11 11.52
N LEU A 10 -18.39 -13.06 10.33
CA LEU A 10 -19.24 -11.94 9.90
C LEU A 10 -20.69 -12.17 10.35
N ASP A 11 -21.45 -11.10 10.55
CA ASP A 11 -22.89 -11.21 10.75
C ASP A 11 -23.51 -11.97 9.55
N PRO A 12 -24.37 -12.98 9.76
CA PRO A 12 -24.94 -13.77 8.66
C PRO A 12 -25.71 -12.95 7.62
N ALA A 13 -26.22 -11.77 7.98
CA ALA A 13 -26.90 -10.85 7.06
C ALA A 13 -25.93 -10.00 6.21
N THR A 14 -24.61 -10.09 6.46
CA THR A 14 -23.60 -9.31 5.74
C THR A 14 -23.55 -9.70 4.27
N ALA A 15 -23.90 -8.74 3.40
CA ALA A 15 -23.75 -8.89 1.95
C ALA A 15 -22.45 -8.25 1.45
N GLN A 16 -22.06 -7.12 2.03
CA GLN A 16 -20.86 -6.37 1.67
C GLN A 16 -20.09 -5.94 2.92
N ILE A 17 -18.78 -5.78 2.75
CA ILE A 17 -17.94 -5.14 3.76
C ILE A 17 -17.17 -3.95 3.19
N THR A 18 -16.81 -3.02 4.05
CA THR A 18 -15.75 -2.03 3.81
C THR A 18 -14.65 -2.20 4.84
N LEU A 19 -13.48 -2.70 4.42
CA LEU A 19 -12.33 -2.83 5.32
C LEU A 19 -11.64 -1.47 5.51
N TYR A 20 -11.36 -1.14 6.75
CA TYR A 20 -10.59 0.04 7.16
C TYR A 20 -9.29 -0.38 7.83
N ARG A 21 -8.26 0.44 7.63
CA ARG A 21 -7.00 0.43 8.38
C ARG A 21 -6.86 1.73 9.15
N THR A 22 -6.37 1.65 10.37
CA THR A 22 -6.07 2.79 11.23
C THR A 22 -4.59 2.80 11.55
N VAL A 23 -3.94 3.89 11.17
CA VAL A 23 -2.50 4.11 11.32
C VAL A 23 -2.31 5.52 11.84
N ASP A 24 -1.59 5.68 12.95
CA ASP A 24 -1.31 6.98 13.58
C ASP A 24 -2.58 7.82 13.83
N GLY A 25 -3.68 7.13 14.20
CA GLY A 25 -4.99 7.74 14.46
C GLY A 25 -5.81 8.07 13.20
N VAL A 26 -5.28 7.82 12.01
CA VAL A 26 -5.97 8.07 10.73
C VAL A 26 -6.61 6.78 10.22
N ARG A 27 -7.94 6.77 10.10
CA ARG A 27 -8.71 5.65 9.52
C ARG A 27 -8.85 5.87 8.01
N THR A 28 -8.38 4.91 7.21
CA THR A 28 -8.46 4.89 5.73
C THR A 28 -9.06 3.58 5.25
N THR A 29 -9.65 3.56 4.04
CA THR A 29 -10.18 2.34 3.45
C THR A 29 -9.07 1.47 2.87
N VAL A 30 -9.16 0.17 3.05
CA VAL A 30 -8.27 -0.78 2.36
C VAL A 30 -8.89 -1.11 1.02
N ARG A 31 -8.14 -0.84 -0.06
CA ARG A 31 -8.59 -1.00 -1.44
C ARG A 31 -9.23 -2.36 -1.74
N SER A 32 -8.63 -3.47 -1.28
CA SER A 32 -9.17 -4.81 -1.53
C SER A 32 -10.52 -5.08 -0.87
N GLY A 33 -10.84 -4.31 0.19
CA GLY A 33 -12.04 -4.48 0.98
C GLY A 33 -13.07 -3.38 0.78
N LEU A 34 -12.92 -2.48 -0.20
CA LEU A 34 -13.89 -1.42 -0.46
C LEU A 34 -15.15 -2.00 -1.10
N ARG A 35 -16.28 -2.00 -0.37
CA ARG A 35 -17.58 -2.57 -0.80
C ARG A 35 -17.46 -4.00 -1.35
N ALA A 36 -16.59 -4.80 -0.74
CA ALA A 36 -16.34 -6.16 -1.20
C ALA A 36 -17.49 -7.09 -0.78
N LEU A 37 -17.92 -7.98 -1.68
CA LEU A 37 -18.95 -8.99 -1.37
C LEU A 37 -18.43 -9.97 -0.31
N ALA A 38 -19.27 -10.30 0.67
CA ALA A 38 -18.88 -11.04 1.87
C ALA A 38 -19.91 -12.09 2.32
N LEU A 39 -20.63 -12.70 1.37
CA LEU A 39 -21.64 -13.73 1.64
C LEU A 39 -21.01 -14.96 2.31
N GLY A 40 -21.19 -15.10 3.63
CA GLY A 40 -20.64 -16.21 4.42
C GLY A 40 -19.15 -16.09 4.75
N GLY A 41 -18.53 -14.93 4.48
CA GLY A 41 -17.13 -14.66 4.80
C GLY A 41 -16.43 -13.83 3.72
N TRP A 42 -15.24 -13.31 4.06
CA TRP A 42 -14.44 -12.51 3.14
C TRP A 42 -12.95 -12.73 3.32
N THR A 43 -12.22 -12.58 2.20
CA THR A 43 -10.76 -12.52 2.19
C THR A 43 -10.28 -11.38 1.32
N GLY A 44 -9.24 -10.70 1.79
CA GLY A 44 -8.56 -9.69 1.01
C GLY A 44 -7.13 -9.50 1.47
N VAL A 45 -6.44 -8.58 0.79
CA VAL A 45 -5.03 -8.33 1.01
C VAL A 45 -4.79 -6.83 1.01
N ASP A 46 -4.21 -6.32 2.09
CA ASP A 46 -3.66 -4.98 2.14
C ASP A 46 -2.20 -5.03 1.67
N TRP A 47 -1.98 -4.61 0.43
CA TRP A 47 -0.66 -4.53 -0.20
C TRP A 47 0.11 -3.26 0.19
N GLU A 48 -0.60 -2.30 0.74
CA GLU A 48 -0.08 -0.98 1.11
C GLU A 48 0.13 -0.89 2.62
N ALA A 49 -0.12 -1.96 3.37
CA ALA A 49 0.04 -1.99 4.82
C ALA A 49 1.41 -1.40 5.26
N PRO A 50 1.42 -0.43 6.18
CA PRO A 50 2.66 0.21 6.62
C PRO A 50 3.50 -0.69 7.54
N LEU A 51 4.77 -0.34 7.68
CA LEU A 51 5.68 -0.97 8.65
C LEU A 51 5.29 -0.60 10.08
N GLY A 52 5.14 -1.59 10.96
CA GLY A 52 4.73 -1.43 12.37
C GLY A 52 3.28 -1.91 12.63
N PRO A 53 2.70 -1.58 13.80
CA PRO A 53 1.33 -1.96 14.15
C PRO A 53 0.29 -1.22 13.31
N VAL A 54 -0.75 -1.92 12.90
CA VAL A 54 -1.88 -1.39 12.12
C VAL A 54 -3.16 -2.02 12.64
N THR A 55 -4.16 -1.20 12.94
CA THR A 55 -5.46 -1.69 13.40
C THR A 55 -6.40 -1.80 12.22
N TYR A 56 -7.05 -2.93 12.05
CA TYR A 56 -8.01 -3.20 10.98
C TYR A 56 -9.41 -3.40 11.55
N GLN A 57 -10.41 -2.94 10.83
CA GLN A 57 -11.82 -3.11 11.18
C GLN A 57 -12.67 -3.09 9.92
N ALA A 58 -13.64 -3.99 9.79
CA ALA A 58 -14.55 -4.02 8.64
C ALA A 58 -15.94 -3.52 9.04
N ALA A 59 -16.48 -2.55 8.29
CA ALA A 59 -17.89 -2.19 8.37
C ALA A 59 -18.71 -3.19 7.55
N MET A 60 -19.77 -3.73 8.15
CA MET A 60 -20.66 -4.72 7.54
C MET A 60 -21.94 -4.06 7.07
N VAL A 61 -22.41 -4.44 5.89
CA VAL A 61 -23.62 -3.90 5.27
C VAL A 61 -24.47 -5.06 4.74
N ASP A 62 -25.79 -5.01 4.97
CA ASP A 62 -26.73 -6.00 4.44
C ASP A 62 -27.00 -5.82 2.94
N ALA A 63 -27.82 -6.70 2.37
CA ALA A 63 -28.17 -6.66 0.94
C ALA A 63 -29.01 -5.43 0.54
N ALA A 64 -29.66 -4.78 1.50
CA ALA A 64 -30.45 -3.56 1.29
C ALA A 64 -29.63 -2.27 1.50
N GLY A 65 -28.38 -2.37 1.93
CA GLY A 65 -27.50 -1.24 2.19
C GLY A 65 -27.53 -0.73 3.64
N ASN A 66 -28.18 -1.43 4.57
CA ASN A 66 -28.20 -1.04 5.98
C ASN A 66 -26.92 -1.47 6.69
N ALA A 67 -26.41 -0.61 7.57
CA ALA A 67 -25.24 -0.92 8.40
C ALA A 67 -25.59 -1.97 9.47
N LEU A 68 -24.77 -3.02 9.55
CA LEU A 68 -24.86 -4.07 10.57
C LEU A 68 -23.85 -3.86 11.72
N GLY A 69 -23.06 -2.79 11.63
CA GLY A 69 -21.99 -2.46 12.57
C GLY A 69 -20.61 -2.82 12.04
N ASP A 70 -19.62 -2.69 12.91
CA ASP A 70 -18.23 -2.96 12.60
C ASP A 70 -17.78 -4.28 13.27
N THR A 71 -16.85 -5.00 12.65
CA THR A 71 -16.16 -6.13 13.29
C THR A 71 -15.35 -5.67 14.49
N ALA A 72 -14.92 -6.60 15.35
CA ALA A 72 -13.91 -6.30 16.36
C ALA A 72 -12.61 -5.80 15.69
N PRO A 73 -11.89 -4.85 16.32
CA PRO A 73 -10.62 -4.37 15.78
C PRO A 73 -9.55 -5.47 15.89
N LEU A 74 -8.79 -5.64 14.81
CA LEU A 74 -7.66 -6.57 14.73
C LEU A 74 -6.36 -5.81 14.55
N VAL A 75 -5.37 -6.04 15.42
CA VAL A 75 -4.03 -5.44 15.25
C VAL A 75 -3.13 -6.42 14.53
N ALA A 76 -2.56 -5.99 13.42
CA ALA A 76 -1.53 -6.70 12.69
C ALA A 76 -0.23 -5.89 12.70
N VAL A 77 0.91 -6.58 12.68
CA VAL A 77 2.23 -5.94 12.75
C VAL A 77 3.07 -6.43 11.59
N ILE A 78 3.51 -5.50 10.74
CA ILE A 78 4.61 -5.78 9.81
C ILE A 78 5.91 -5.37 10.51
N PRO A 79 6.82 -6.30 10.81
CA PRO A 79 8.05 -5.97 11.52
C PRO A 79 8.92 -5.04 10.66
N SER A 80 9.45 -4.00 11.29
CA SER A 80 10.55 -3.23 10.72
C SER A 80 11.85 -3.62 11.42
N PRO A 81 12.91 -3.97 10.68
CA PRO A 81 14.19 -4.31 11.30
C PRO A 81 14.85 -3.09 11.96
N ARG A 82 14.58 -1.88 11.47
CA ARG A 82 15.16 -0.63 11.98
C ARG A 82 14.23 0.59 11.80
N PRO A 83 14.35 1.64 12.62
CA PRO A 83 13.57 2.88 12.47
C PRO A 83 13.80 3.64 11.15
N ASP A 84 14.97 3.48 10.54
CA ASP A 84 15.37 4.11 9.28
C ASP A 84 15.02 3.25 8.05
N THR A 85 14.38 2.09 8.25
CA THR A 85 13.96 1.25 7.12
C THR A 85 12.67 1.80 6.51
N ALA A 86 12.67 1.90 5.19
CA ALA A 86 11.47 2.16 4.41
C ALA A 86 11.35 1.16 3.25
N TRP A 87 10.14 1.04 2.71
CA TRP A 87 9.89 0.34 1.45
C TRP A 87 9.32 1.30 0.43
N ILE A 88 9.90 1.31 -0.76
CA ILE A 88 9.39 2.05 -1.91
C ILE A 88 8.80 1.02 -2.88
N SER A 89 7.58 1.25 -3.35
CA SER A 89 6.89 0.35 -4.29
C SER A 89 5.99 1.12 -5.24
N ASP A 90 5.62 0.51 -6.34
CA ASP A 90 4.47 0.91 -7.16
C ASP A 90 3.19 0.67 -6.34
N PRO A 91 2.31 1.67 -6.15
CA PRO A 91 1.02 1.46 -5.48
C PRO A 91 0.09 0.48 -6.21
N LEU A 92 0.35 0.17 -7.49
CA LEU A 92 -0.43 -0.76 -8.30
C LEU A 92 0.24 -2.13 -8.47
N ASP A 93 1.56 -2.23 -8.31
CA ASP A 93 2.29 -3.51 -8.32
C ASP A 93 2.94 -3.79 -6.96
N ALA A 94 2.31 -4.66 -6.18
CA ALA A 94 2.80 -5.01 -4.85
C ALA A 94 4.10 -5.85 -4.85
N GLY A 95 4.45 -6.45 -5.99
CA GLY A 95 5.70 -7.20 -6.18
C GLY A 95 6.92 -6.30 -6.34
N SER A 96 6.72 -5.04 -6.73
CA SER A 96 7.78 -4.06 -7.00
C SER A 96 8.50 -3.49 -5.76
N ALA A 97 8.15 -3.97 -4.55
CA ALA A 97 8.62 -3.37 -3.31
C ALA A 97 10.12 -3.55 -3.08
N VAL A 98 10.83 -2.42 -2.95
CA VAL A 98 12.25 -2.36 -2.67
C VAL A 98 12.49 -1.80 -1.27
N LYS A 99 13.27 -2.51 -0.46
CA LYS A 99 13.71 -2.05 0.85
C LYS A 99 14.83 -1.02 0.68
N VAL A 100 14.71 0.11 1.36
CA VAL A 100 15.71 1.20 1.38
C VAL A 100 16.01 1.64 2.80
N THR A 101 17.16 2.31 2.99
CA THR A 101 17.51 2.94 4.26
C THR A 101 17.40 4.44 4.12
N MET A 102 16.50 5.07 4.88
CA MET A 102 16.28 6.51 4.88
C MET A 102 17.46 7.23 5.54
N VAL A 103 17.94 8.30 4.92
CA VAL A 103 19.01 9.12 5.54
C VAL A 103 18.42 9.95 6.67
N ARG A 104 19.18 10.12 7.76
CA ARG A 104 18.81 11.07 8.83
C ARG A 104 18.59 12.44 8.21
N GLY A 105 17.39 12.99 8.37
CA GLY A 105 17.02 14.26 7.75
C GLY A 105 15.93 14.14 6.69
N ALA A 106 15.68 12.93 6.18
CA ALA A 106 14.63 12.69 5.22
C ALA A 106 13.26 13.10 5.77
N GLY A 107 12.60 13.99 5.05
CA GLY A 107 11.32 14.52 5.45
C GLY A 107 11.32 15.35 6.74
N LEU A 108 12.42 16.02 7.12
CA LEU A 108 12.40 16.94 8.27
C LEU A 108 11.75 18.30 7.95
N ALA A 109 11.83 18.76 6.69
CA ALA A 109 11.28 20.05 6.27
C ALA A 109 9.85 19.90 5.73
N GLN A 110 8.95 19.29 6.51
CA GLN A 110 7.56 19.10 6.09
C GLN A 110 6.82 20.43 6.13
N SER A 111 6.28 20.83 4.99
CA SER A 111 5.36 21.94 4.89
C SER A 111 4.11 21.47 4.16
N ARG A 112 2.94 21.70 4.75
CA ARG A 112 1.65 21.57 4.08
C ARG A 112 1.13 22.97 3.83
N PRO A 113 1.46 23.59 2.67
CA PRO A 113 1.10 24.97 2.44
C PRO A 113 -0.42 25.12 2.46
N VAL A 114 -0.89 26.15 3.14
CA VAL A 114 -2.29 26.59 3.05
C VAL A 114 -2.37 27.46 1.81
N GLN A 115 -3.13 27.06 0.80
CA GLN A 115 -3.37 27.94 -0.34
C GLN A 115 -4.14 29.16 0.17
N GLY A 116 -3.51 30.33 0.20
CA GLY A 116 -4.16 31.55 0.65
C GLY A 116 -4.31 32.53 -0.50
N SER A 117 -5.47 33.16 -0.64
CA SER A 117 -5.62 34.34 -1.48
C SER A 117 -5.72 35.59 -0.59
N ARG A 118 -5.11 36.68 -1.04
CA ARG A 118 -5.23 37.98 -0.38
C ARG A 118 -6.25 38.80 -1.17
N LEU A 119 -7.35 39.16 -0.53
CA LEU A 119 -8.33 40.08 -1.08
C LEU A 119 -8.13 41.46 -0.45
N LEU A 120 -7.95 42.48 -1.29
CA LEU A 120 -7.93 43.88 -0.85
C LEU A 120 -9.36 44.43 -0.92
N LEU A 121 -9.89 44.86 0.22
CA LEU A 121 -11.16 45.57 0.34
C LEU A 121 -10.89 46.96 0.93
N GLY A 122 -10.72 47.94 0.03
CA GLY A 122 -10.27 49.29 0.41
C GLY A 122 -8.83 49.27 0.95
N THR A 123 -8.62 49.75 2.17
CA THR A 123 -7.32 49.71 2.86
C THR A 123 -7.09 48.44 3.68
N ARG A 124 -8.06 47.52 3.70
CA ARG A 124 -7.98 46.27 4.48
C ARG A 124 -7.50 45.12 3.60
N VAL A 125 -6.58 44.32 4.13
CA VAL A 125 -6.17 43.05 3.54
C VAL A 125 -6.88 41.93 4.28
N ILE A 126 -7.71 41.16 3.56
CA ILE A 126 -8.33 39.95 4.06
C ILE A 126 -7.54 38.76 3.49
N ALA A 127 -6.93 37.98 4.37
CA ALA A 127 -6.32 36.71 4.01
C ALA A 127 -7.41 35.62 4.05
N LEU A 128 -7.77 35.10 2.89
CA LEU A 128 -8.62 33.92 2.78
C LEU A 128 -7.70 32.71 2.80
N ALA A 129 -7.68 32.00 3.93
CA ALA A 129 -7.04 30.70 4.03
C ALA A 129 -7.90 29.66 3.32
N GLY A 130 -7.41 29.11 2.22
CA GLY A 130 -7.99 27.96 1.52
C GLY A 130 -7.61 26.64 2.18
N GLN A 131 -7.86 25.53 1.47
CA GLN A 131 -7.58 24.20 1.98
C GLN A 131 -6.07 23.96 2.11
N ARG A 132 -5.67 23.16 3.11
CA ARG A 132 -4.30 22.66 3.21
C ARG A 132 -4.02 21.80 1.98
N SER A 133 -2.98 22.17 1.24
CA SER A 133 -2.46 21.34 0.15
C SER A 133 -1.57 20.23 0.70
N LEU A 134 -1.27 19.26 -0.17
CA LEU A 134 -0.35 18.17 0.11
C LEU A 134 1.09 18.69 0.24
N MET A 135 1.99 17.90 0.84
CA MET A 135 3.41 18.27 0.94
C MET A 135 4.04 18.39 -0.45
N THR A 136 4.87 19.40 -0.67
CA THR A 136 5.63 19.58 -1.91
C THR A 136 7.12 19.77 -1.63
N GLY A 137 7.96 19.36 -2.57
CA GLY A 137 9.43 19.53 -2.50
C GLY A 137 10.07 18.79 -1.32
N LEU A 138 9.47 17.68 -0.87
CA LEU A 138 9.94 16.94 0.29
C LEU A 138 11.26 16.23 -0.02
N ALA A 139 12.33 16.65 0.64
CA ALA A 139 13.63 16.00 0.50
C ALA A 139 13.58 14.59 1.09
N MET A 140 13.77 13.58 0.24
CA MET A 140 13.71 12.16 0.54
C MET A 140 15.02 11.45 0.20
N PRO A 141 16.14 11.80 0.88
CA PRO A 141 17.37 11.06 0.71
C PRO A 141 17.26 9.63 1.27
N PHE A 142 17.70 8.64 0.50
CA PHE A 142 17.80 7.24 0.93
C PHE A 142 18.98 6.50 0.28
N PHE A 143 19.34 5.34 0.84
CA PHE A 143 20.37 4.45 0.31
C PHE A 143 19.80 3.09 -0.08
N THR A 144 20.36 2.53 -1.15
CA THR A 144 20.28 1.09 -1.48
C THR A 144 21.64 0.42 -1.22
N ASP A 145 21.62 -0.75 -0.61
CA ASP A 145 22.80 -1.49 -0.13
C ASP A 145 23.37 -2.51 -1.13
N THR A 146 22.67 -2.73 -2.25
CA THR A 146 23.04 -3.68 -3.29
C THR A 146 22.75 -3.14 -4.69
N ASP A 147 23.51 -3.60 -5.69
CA ASP A 147 23.26 -3.27 -7.09
C ASP A 147 21.87 -3.74 -7.55
N ALA A 148 21.40 -4.89 -7.07
CA ALA A 148 20.06 -5.39 -7.36
C ALA A 148 18.96 -4.46 -6.82
N ALA A 149 19.13 -3.93 -5.60
CA ALA A 149 18.19 -2.94 -5.05
C ALA A 149 18.25 -1.62 -5.82
N ARG A 150 19.43 -1.15 -6.20
CA ARG A 150 19.62 0.03 -7.05
C ARG A 150 18.87 -0.11 -8.37
N GLU A 151 19.06 -1.22 -9.07
CA GLU A 151 18.39 -1.52 -10.34
C GLU A 151 16.87 -1.65 -10.18
N ALA A 152 16.42 -2.25 -9.07
CA ALA A 152 15.00 -2.35 -8.77
C ALA A 152 14.36 -0.97 -8.54
N VAL A 153 15.05 -0.05 -7.83
CA VAL A 153 14.60 1.34 -7.66
C VAL A 153 14.60 2.08 -8.98
N THR A 154 15.66 1.97 -9.80
CA THR A 154 15.70 2.59 -11.14
C THR A 154 14.53 2.10 -11.98
N ARG A 155 14.30 0.78 -12.04
CA ARG A 155 13.22 0.17 -12.80
C ARG A 155 11.86 0.64 -12.31
N LEU A 156 11.65 0.64 -10.99
CA LEU A 156 10.42 1.10 -10.37
C LEU A 156 10.09 2.52 -10.85
N ILE A 157 11.01 3.46 -10.68
CA ILE A 157 10.82 4.86 -11.05
C ILE A 157 10.57 5.00 -12.56
N THR A 158 11.34 4.31 -13.40
CA THR A 158 11.16 4.37 -14.86
C THR A 158 9.81 3.82 -15.30
N GLN A 159 9.34 2.72 -14.69
CA GLN A 159 8.08 2.07 -15.05
C GLN A 159 6.85 2.85 -14.58
N THR A 160 6.92 3.46 -13.39
CA THR A 160 5.79 4.21 -12.82
C THR A 160 5.79 5.68 -13.23
N GLY A 161 6.81 6.15 -13.94
CA GLY A 161 7.00 7.56 -14.26
C GLY A 161 7.29 8.43 -13.04
N GLY A 162 7.75 7.83 -11.93
CA GLY A 162 8.01 8.51 -10.66
C GLY A 162 6.93 8.33 -9.60
N LEU A 163 5.77 7.74 -9.94
CA LEU A 163 4.74 7.41 -8.96
C LEU A 163 5.23 6.32 -7.99
N VAL A 164 5.26 6.61 -6.70
CA VAL A 164 5.73 5.68 -5.66
C VAL A 164 4.87 5.73 -4.39
N LEU A 165 4.75 4.59 -3.74
CA LEU A 165 4.28 4.44 -2.36
C LEU A 165 5.49 4.21 -1.46
N ILE A 166 5.67 5.10 -0.50
CA ILE A 166 6.73 5.03 0.51
C ILE A 166 6.10 4.60 1.83
N ARG A 167 6.59 3.48 2.37
CA ARG A 167 6.17 2.91 3.66
C ARG A 167 7.29 3.06 4.66
N THR A 168 7.10 3.88 5.68
CA THR A 168 8.14 4.18 6.69
C THR A 168 7.85 3.46 7.99
N ALA A 169 8.91 3.13 8.73
CA ALA A 169 8.80 2.57 10.08
C ALA A 169 8.62 3.67 11.13
N ALA A 170 7.89 3.40 12.19
CA ALA A 170 7.95 4.26 13.37
C ALA A 170 9.28 4.05 14.12
N PRO A 171 9.84 5.08 14.80
CA PRO A 171 9.46 6.48 14.77
C PRO A 171 10.20 7.26 13.66
N HIS A 172 9.60 7.40 12.47
CA HIS A 172 10.08 8.31 11.43
C HIS A 172 9.17 9.56 11.40
N PRO A 173 9.70 10.77 11.13
CA PRO A 173 8.87 11.98 11.06
C PRO A 173 7.85 11.97 9.90
N LEU A 174 8.04 11.09 8.92
CA LEU A 174 7.16 10.99 7.75
C LEU A 174 5.89 10.21 8.09
N PRO A 175 4.79 10.47 7.37
CA PRO A 175 3.65 9.55 7.38
C PRO A 175 4.10 8.11 7.13
N ARG A 176 3.50 7.16 7.85
CA ARG A 176 3.79 5.73 7.67
C ARG A 176 3.40 5.22 6.28
N LEU A 177 2.43 5.88 5.64
CA LEU A 177 2.08 5.73 4.24
C LEU A 177 2.17 7.10 3.56
N LEU A 178 3.04 7.21 2.57
CA LEU A 178 3.21 8.40 1.76
C LEU A 178 3.12 8.02 0.28
N TYR A 179 2.03 8.45 -0.37
CA TYR A 179 1.93 8.41 -1.82
C TYR A 179 2.63 9.64 -2.37
N ALA A 180 3.56 9.43 -3.28
CA ALA A 180 4.46 10.46 -3.72
C ALA A 180 4.76 10.37 -5.22
N TRP A 181 5.00 11.52 -5.81
CA TRP A 181 5.61 11.64 -7.14
C TRP A 181 7.09 12.02 -6.98
N ALA A 182 7.98 11.14 -7.40
CA ALA A 182 9.42 11.36 -7.43
C ALA A 182 9.83 11.92 -8.80
N SER A 183 9.99 13.25 -8.87
CA SER A 183 10.07 13.99 -10.13
C SER A 183 11.38 13.76 -10.90
N ASP A 184 12.49 13.55 -10.19
CA ASP A 184 13.81 13.32 -10.80
C ASP A 184 14.79 12.71 -9.78
N PRO A 185 14.76 11.39 -9.55
CA PRO A 185 15.63 10.74 -8.59
C PRO A 185 17.04 10.62 -9.18
N GLN A 186 17.99 11.36 -8.60
CA GLN A 186 19.38 11.39 -9.05
C GLN A 186 20.22 10.39 -8.23
N PRO A 187 20.63 9.23 -8.80
CA PRO A 187 21.49 8.29 -8.12
C PRO A 187 22.94 8.81 -8.12
N SER A 188 23.54 8.87 -6.95
CA SER A 188 24.97 9.05 -6.76
C SER A 188 25.53 7.77 -6.14
N SER A 189 26.35 7.05 -6.90
CA SER A 189 26.93 5.79 -6.46
C SER A 189 28.33 6.02 -5.92
N TYR A 190 28.58 5.57 -4.69
CA TYR A 190 29.92 5.45 -4.15
C TYR A 190 30.33 3.97 -4.25
N ARG A 191 31.39 3.70 -5.01
CA ARG A 191 32.02 2.38 -5.05
C ARG A 191 33.29 2.47 -4.22
N ASP A 192 33.36 1.65 -3.16
CA ASP A 192 34.57 1.52 -2.36
C ASP A 192 35.71 0.97 -3.25
N PRO A 193 36.85 1.67 -3.35
CA PRO A 193 38.03 1.21 -4.09
C PRO A 193 38.54 -0.17 -3.65
N ALA A 194 38.26 -0.61 -2.42
CA ALA A 194 38.63 -1.91 -1.90
C ALA A 194 37.73 -3.07 -2.38
N GLY A 195 36.78 -2.81 -3.28
CA GLY A 195 35.84 -3.82 -3.80
C GLY A 195 34.64 -4.08 -2.89
N GLY A 196 34.34 -3.16 -1.97
CA GLY A 196 33.17 -3.22 -1.08
C GLY A 196 31.83 -2.96 -1.78
N TYR A 197 30.75 -3.10 -1.02
CA TYR A 197 29.37 -2.88 -1.48
C TYR A 197 29.19 -1.49 -2.10
N GLY A 198 28.57 -1.43 -3.29
CA GLY A 198 28.15 -0.17 -3.90
C GLY A 198 26.98 0.41 -3.13
N ILE A 199 27.21 1.43 -2.32
CA ILE A 199 26.14 2.20 -1.70
C ILE A 199 25.71 3.24 -2.72
N THR A 200 24.45 3.20 -3.13
CA THR A 200 23.86 4.26 -3.96
C THR A 200 23.02 5.16 -3.09
N SER A 201 23.41 6.43 -3.05
CA SER A 201 22.65 7.53 -2.45
C SER A 201 21.70 8.10 -3.47
N TRP A 202 20.45 8.24 -3.08
CA TRP A 202 19.41 8.85 -3.88
C TRP A 202 19.09 10.20 -3.25
N ALA A 203 19.27 11.27 -4.00
CA ALA A 203 18.71 12.57 -3.64
C ALA A 203 17.45 12.76 -4.49
N SER A 204 16.29 12.78 -3.83
CA SER A 204 15.01 12.96 -4.52
C SER A 204 14.17 13.96 -3.77
N THR A 205 13.60 14.92 -4.48
CA THR A 205 12.46 15.68 -4.00
C THR A 205 11.21 14.95 -4.43
N VAL A 206 10.27 14.78 -3.50
CA VAL A 206 8.97 14.18 -3.81
C VAL A 206 7.84 15.15 -3.47
N ASP A 207 6.77 15.06 -4.24
CA ASP A 207 5.51 15.74 -3.94
C ASP A 207 4.51 14.70 -3.45
N GLU A 208 3.88 14.94 -2.30
CA GLU A 208 2.79 14.11 -1.80
C GLU A 208 1.60 14.23 -2.76
N ILE A 209 1.03 13.09 -3.11
CA ILE A 209 -0.17 12.99 -3.94
C ILE A 209 -1.27 12.29 -3.15
N SER A 210 -2.50 12.41 -3.64
CA SER A 210 -3.62 11.62 -3.11
C SER A 210 -3.37 10.13 -3.32
N GLU A 211 -3.99 9.31 -2.48
CA GLU A 211 -4.01 7.86 -2.63
C GLU A 211 -4.49 7.47 -4.04
N VAL A 212 -3.81 6.50 -4.64
CA VAL A 212 -4.17 6.01 -5.98
C VAL A 212 -5.44 5.18 -5.88
N GLU A 213 -6.46 5.55 -6.64
CA GLU A 213 -7.70 4.79 -6.75
C GLU A 213 -7.58 3.64 -7.75
N GLY A 214 -8.41 2.61 -7.57
CA GLY A 214 -8.49 1.45 -8.46
C GLY A 214 -7.70 0.22 -7.96
N PRO A 215 -8.11 -1.01 -8.34
CA PRO A 215 -7.49 -2.24 -7.83
C PRO A 215 -6.00 -2.33 -8.19
N PRO A 216 -5.14 -2.94 -7.34
CA PRO A 216 -3.76 -3.20 -7.76
C PRO A 216 -3.77 -4.12 -8.99
N ALA A 217 -2.83 -3.93 -9.90
CA ALA A 217 -2.64 -4.69 -11.13
C ALA A 217 -2.07 -6.09 -10.86
N ILE A 218 -2.63 -6.78 -9.86
CA ILE A 218 -2.29 -8.17 -9.59
C ILE A 218 -3.25 -8.98 -10.44
N ALA A 219 -2.68 -9.76 -11.36
CA ALA A 219 -3.45 -10.76 -12.09
C ALA A 219 -4.08 -11.73 -11.08
N ALA A 220 -5.35 -11.51 -10.75
CA ALA A 220 -6.15 -12.56 -10.15
C ALA A 220 -6.06 -13.77 -11.08
N ALA A 221 -5.86 -14.97 -10.53
CA ALA A 221 -5.85 -16.17 -11.34
C ALA A 221 -7.14 -16.18 -12.17
N PRO A 222 -7.04 -16.13 -13.52
CA PRO A 222 -8.22 -16.03 -14.35
C PRO A 222 -9.08 -17.28 -14.12
N TRP A 223 -10.39 -17.18 -14.31
CA TRP A 223 -11.27 -18.35 -14.22
C TRP A 223 -10.76 -19.53 -15.06
N GLN A 224 -10.10 -19.24 -16.19
CA GLN A 224 -9.47 -20.25 -17.02
C GLN A 224 -8.40 -21.06 -16.28
N ALA A 225 -7.58 -20.44 -15.40
CA ALA A 225 -6.59 -21.18 -14.61
C ALA A 225 -7.23 -22.20 -13.67
N TYR A 226 -8.44 -21.92 -13.15
CA TYR A 226 -9.21 -22.89 -12.38
C TYR A 226 -9.77 -24.00 -13.26
N ARG A 227 -10.29 -23.67 -14.45
CA ARG A 227 -10.75 -24.69 -15.41
C ARG A 227 -9.62 -25.61 -15.88
N ASP A 228 -8.41 -25.07 -16.05
CA ASP A 228 -7.26 -25.83 -16.50
C ASP A 228 -6.70 -26.73 -15.37
N ALA A 229 -6.74 -26.27 -14.12
CA ALA A 229 -6.27 -27.02 -12.96
C ALA A 229 -7.27 -28.08 -12.48
N PHE A 230 -8.57 -27.89 -12.67
CA PHE A 230 -9.61 -28.79 -12.18
C PHE A 230 -10.45 -29.33 -13.34
N PRO A 231 -10.30 -30.63 -13.72
CA PRO A 231 -10.99 -31.23 -14.86
C PRO A 231 -12.51 -31.18 -14.76
N THR A 232 -13.04 -31.22 -13.52
CA THR A 232 -14.48 -31.16 -13.25
C THR A 232 -14.79 -30.23 -12.06
N TRP A 233 -16.01 -29.71 -12.05
CA TRP A 233 -16.52 -28.92 -10.91
C TRP A 233 -16.59 -29.73 -9.61
N GLU A 234 -16.83 -31.04 -9.70
CA GLU A 234 -16.87 -31.94 -8.55
C GLU A 234 -15.49 -32.10 -7.91
N PHE A 235 -14.45 -32.29 -8.73
CA PHE A 235 -13.07 -32.34 -8.24
C PHE A 235 -12.67 -31.04 -7.56
N MET A 236 -13.04 -29.90 -8.16
CA MET A 236 -12.82 -28.59 -7.55
C MET A 236 -13.52 -28.46 -6.19
N ARG A 237 -14.78 -28.90 -6.06
CA ARG A 237 -15.53 -28.85 -4.78
C ARG A 237 -14.99 -29.82 -3.74
N ALA A 238 -14.41 -30.94 -4.15
CA ALA A 238 -13.77 -31.89 -3.23
C ALA A 238 -12.52 -31.29 -2.58
N ILE A 239 -11.77 -30.48 -3.33
CA ILE A 239 -10.56 -29.78 -2.85
C ILE A 239 -10.94 -28.48 -2.12
N TYR A 240 -11.91 -27.74 -2.64
CA TYR A 240 -12.38 -26.48 -2.09
C TYR A 240 -13.89 -26.55 -1.79
N PRO A 241 -14.27 -26.98 -0.58
CA PRO A 241 -15.67 -27.00 -0.13
C PRO A 241 -16.39 -25.66 -0.30
N VAL A 242 -15.68 -24.55 -0.21
CA VAL A 242 -16.20 -23.21 -0.45
C VAL A 242 -15.32 -22.42 -1.42
N TRP A 243 -15.95 -21.60 -2.28
CA TRP A 243 -15.24 -20.74 -3.24
C TRP A 243 -14.23 -19.79 -2.57
N LEU A 244 -14.48 -19.43 -1.31
CA LEU A 244 -13.56 -18.62 -0.54
C LEU A 244 -12.19 -19.31 -0.41
N GLU A 245 -12.13 -20.62 -0.14
CA GLU A 245 -10.87 -21.37 -0.04
C GLU A 245 -10.13 -21.44 -1.37
N ALA A 246 -10.86 -21.62 -2.48
CA ALA A 246 -10.28 -21.58 -3.82
C ALA A 246 -9.60 -20.23 -4.10
N LYS A 247 -10.22 -19.12 -3.67
CA LYS A 247 -9.62 -17.78 -3.77
C LYS A 247 -8.39 -17.59 -2.88
N LYS A 248 -8.32 -18.24 -1.71
CA LYS A 248 -7.16 -18.19 -0.82
C LYS A 248 -5.95 -18.88 -1.44
N ASN A 249 -6.20 -19.99 -2.15
CA ASN A 249 -5.19 -20.87 -2.72
C ASN A 249 -5.44 -21.06 -4.22
N PRO A 250 -5.27 -20.00 -5.04
CA PRO A 250 -5.45 -20.14 -6.48
C PRO A 250 -4.47 -21.18 -7.03
N PRO A 251 -4.87 -22.00 -8.02
CA PRO A 251 -3.97 -22.95 -8.65
C PRO A 251 -2.78 -22.22 -9.28
N GLN A 252 -1.59 -22.78 -9.10
CA GLN A 252 -0.39 -22.27 -9.77
C GLN A 252 -0.46 -22.60 -11.26
N ALA A 253 -0.13 -21.64 -12.11
CA ALA A 253 -0.13 -21.85 -13.55
C ALA A 253 0.77 -23.04 -13.92
N GLY A 254 0.21 -24.04 -14.63
CA GLY A 254 0.95 -25.22 -15.09
C GLY A 254 1.11 -26.34 -14.05
N VAL A 255 0.56 -26.21 -12.85
CA VAL A 255 0.56 -27.27 -11.84
C VAL A 255 -0.82 -27.92 -11.81
N VAL A 256 -0.92 -29.16 -12.28
CA VAL A 256 -2.13 -29.99 -12.13
C VAL A 256 -2.07 -30.67 -10.77
N PRO A 257 -3.06 -30.49 -9.88
CA PRO A 257 -3.14 -31.25 -8.63
C PRO A 257 -3.27 -32.74 -8.96
N THR A 258 -2.36 -33.56 -8.45
CA THR A 258 -2.50 -35.02 -8.50
C THR A 258 -3.40 -35.49 -7.38
N GLU A 259 -4.26 -36.48 -7.66
CA GLU A 259 -5.06 -37.19 -6.66
C GLU A 259 -4.21 -37.82 -5.53
#